data_AF-A0A4Y2P0I4-F1
#
_entry.id   AF-A0A4Y2P0I4-F1
#
_cell.length_a   1.000
_cell.length_b   1.000
_cell.length_c   1.000
_cell.angle_alpha   90.00
_cell.angle_beta   90.00
_cell.angle_gamma   90.00
#
_symmetry.space_group_name_H-M   'P 1'
#
loop_
_entity.id
_entity.type
_entity.pdbx_description
1 polymer ?
#
loop_
_entity_poly.entity_id
_entity_poly.type
_entity_poly.pdbx_seq_one_letter_code
_entity_poly.pdbx_strand_id
1 'polypeptide(L)'
;MHSRLFIYDELSGLIFLVDSGVAVSPFPKRLASTSKTSDIFLYAENGSQIRTLGLKQLELDFGLRRRISFRFIIAENSHPIIGEDFWSVLD
;
A
#
# COMPACT_ATOMS: atom_id res chain seq x y z
N MET A 1 23.16 -6.84 1.12
CA MET A 1 21.94 -7.31 1.80
C MET A 1 21.08 -6.09 2.10
N HIS A 2 19.91 -5.96 1.49
CA HIS A 2 18.96 -4.91 1.87
C HIS A 2 18.14 -5.40 3.06
N SER A 3 18.16 -4.65 4.16
CA SER A 3 17.22 -4.88 5.26
C SER A 3 15.84 -4.45 4.79
N ARG A 4 14.83 -5.31 4.97
CA ARG A 4 13.44 -4.93 4.73
C ARG A 4 12.91 -4.16 5.94
N LEU A 5 12.30 -3.00 5.70
CA LEU A 5 11.68 -2.18 6.73
C LEU A 5 10.19 -2.52 6.79
N PHE A 6 9.67 -2.76 8.00
CA PHE A 6 8.26 -3.03 8.22
C PHE A 6 7.70 -2.07 9.27
N ILE A 7 6.43 -1.70 9.13
CA ILE A 7 5.71 -0.89 10.10
C ILE A 7 4.37 -1.55 10.44
N TYR A 8 4.01 -1.52 11.72
CA TYR A 8 2.80 -2.14 12.24
C TYR A 8 1.70 -1.08 12.39
N ASP A 9 0.53 -1.34 11.80
CA ASP A 9 -0.67 -0.55 12.02
C ASP A 9 -1.46 -1.12 13.21
N GLU A 10 -1.57 -0.34 14.29
CA GLU A 10 -2.28 -0.73 15.49
C GLU A 10 -3.79 -0.88 15.28
N LEU A 11 -4.38 -0.18 14.29
CA LEU A 11 -5.82 -0.25 14.03
C LEU A 11 -6.23 -1.52 13.31
N SER A 12 -5.57 -1.86 12.21
CA SER A 12 -5.90 -3.05 11.43
C SER A 12 -5.15 -4.31 11.87
N GLY A 13 -4.08 -4.17 12.66
CA GLY A 13 -3.17 -5.26 13.00
C GLY A 13 -2.31 -5.73 11.83
N LEU A 14 -2.27 -4.98 10.73
CA LEU A 14 -1.50 -5.32 9.54
C LEU A 14 -0.05 -4.84 9.66
N ILE A 15 0.85 -5.59 9.03
CA ILE A 15 2.25 -5.22 8.85
C ILE A 15 2.44 -4.77 7.42
N PHE A 16 2.91 -3.55 7.24
CA PHE A 16 3.23 -2.96 5.95
C PHE A 16 4.72 -3.04 5.68
N LEU A 17 5.09 -3.40 4.45
CA LEU A 17 6.45 -3.24 3.96
C LEU A 17 6.66 -1.77 3.57
N VAL A 18 7.70 -1.14 4.06
CA VAL A 18 8.10 0.20 3.62
C VAL A 18 9.12 0.03 2.50
N ASP A 19 8.79 0.54 1.31
CA ASP A 19 9.61 0.38 0.12
C ASP A 19 9.76 1.70 -0.64
N SER A 20 10.92 2.34 -0.51
CA SER A 20 11.24 3.56 -1.24
C SER A 20 11.59 3.32 -2.72
N GLY A 21 11.61 2.06 -3.18
CA GLY A 21 11.78 1.73 -4.59
C GLY A 21 10.46 1.69 -5.38
N VAL A 22 9.32 1.99 -4.73
CA VAL A 22 8.00 1.92 -5.35
C VAL A 22 7.30 3.28 -5.24
N ALA A 23 6.90 3.83 -6.38
CA ALA A 23 6.26 5.14 -6.47
C ALA A 23 4.87 5.21 -5.80
N VAL A 24 4.20 4.07 -5.63
CA VAL A 24 2.82 4.00 -5.14
C VAL A 24 2.66 2.99 -4.00
N SER A 25 1.59 3.13 -3.23
CA SER A 25 1.26 2.25 -2.10
C SER A 25 0.18 1.21 -2.45
N PRO A 26 0.55 -0.02 -2.87
CA PRO A 26 -0.41 -1.08 -3.17
C PRO A 26 -0.93 -1.81 -1.93
N PHE A 27 -2.22 -2.14 -1.93
CA PHE A 27 -2.91 -2.93 -0.91
C PHE A 27 -3.45 -4.25 -1.49
N PRO A 28 -3.21 -5.40 -0.84
CA PRO A 28 -3.60 -6.69 -1.37
C PRO A 28 -5.09 -6.79 -1.62
N LYS A 29 -5.47 -7.20 -2.83
CA LYS A 29 -6.85 -7.56 -3.18
C LYS A 29 -7.51 -8.45 -2.13
N ARG A 30 -6.78 -9.47 -1.65
CA ARG A 30 -7.28 -10.44 -0.66
C ARG A 30 -7.76 -9.75 0.63
N LEU A 31 -7.12 -8.65 1.03
CA LEU A 31 -7.47 -7.89 2.22
C LEU A 31 -8.53 -6.81 1.95
N ALA A 32 -8.66 -6.38 0.68
CA ALA A 32 -9.64 -5.36 0.30
C ALA A 32 -11.08 -5.90 0.13
N SER A 33 -11.24 -7.22 0.01
CA SER A 33 -12.53 -7.90 -0.22
C SER A 33 -13.36 -7.28 -1.36
N THR A 34 -12.69 -6.82 -2.43
CA THR A 34 -13.33 -6.23 -3.61
C THR A 34 -13.28 -7.18 -4.80
N SER A 35 -14.37 -7.25 -5.55
CA SER A 35 -14.47 -7.93 -6.86
C SER A 35 -14.41 -6.97 -8.04
N LYS A 36 -14.31 -5.66 -7.79
CA LYS A 36 -14.24 -4.65 -8.84
C LYS A 36 -12.95 -4.78 -9.64
N THR A 37 -13.02 -4.42 -10.91
CA THR A 37 -11.86 -4.34 -11.79
C THR A 37 -11.67 -2.90 -12.23
N SER A 38 -10.43 -2.44 -12.32
CA SER A 38 -10.12 -1.15 -12.91
C SER A 38 -9.39 -1.35 -14.26
N ASP A 39 -9.42 -0.32 -15.09
CA ASP A 39 -8.62 -0.21 -16.32
C ASP A 39 -7.23 0.40 -16.05
N ILE A 40 -6.88 0.59 -14.77
CA ILE A 40 -5.59 1.13 -14.35
C ILE A 40 -4.65 -0.02 -14.01
N PHE A 41 -3.41 0.09 -14.48
CA PHE A 41 -2.35 -0.87 -14.22
C PHE A 41 -1.15 -0.19 -13.58
N LEU A 42 -0.50 -0.92 -12.68
CA LEU A 42 0.85 -0.57 -12.23
C LEU A 42 1.86 -1.34 -13.07
N TYR A 43 3.05 -0.80 -13.19
CA TYR A 43 4.17 -1.46 -13.85
C TYR A 43 5.31 -1.60 -12.85
N ALA A 44 5.79 -2.83 -12.71
CA ALA A 44 7.01 -3.10 -11.96
C ALA A 44 8.23 -2.63 -12.78
N GLU A 45 9.38 -2.46 -12.11
CA GLU A 45 10.63 -2.07 -12.77
C GLU A 45 11.06 -3.04 -13.89
N ASN A 46 10.66 -4.32 -13.79
CA ASN A 46 10.92 -5.33 -14.82
C ASN A 46 9.92 -5.31 -15.99
N GLY A 47 9.04 -4.30 -16.06
CA GLY A 47 8.01 -4.16 -17.09
C GLY A 47 6.78 -5.04 -16.90
N SER A 48 6.69 -5.82 -15.82
CA SER A 48 5.51 -6.63 -15.53
C SER A 48 4.32 -5.75 -15.18
N GLN A 49 3.17 -6.04 -15.77
CA GLN A 49 1.92 -5.34 -15.53
C GLN A 49 1.19 -5.95 -14.32
N ILE A 50 0.79 -5.10 -13.38
CA ILE A 50 0.01 -5.48 -12.20
C ILE A 50 -1.37 -4.83 -12.34
N ARG A 51 -2.41 -5.67 -12.38
CA ARG A 51 -3.79 -5.21 -12.45
C ARG A 51 -4.21 -4.55 -11.14
N THR A 52 -4.86 -3.40 -11.24
CA THR A 52 -5.48 -2.74 -10.08
C THR A 52 -6.99 -2.92 -10.07
N LEU A 53 -7.62 -2.75 -8.91
CA LEU A 53 -9.04 -3.02 -8.70
C LEU A 53 -9.81 -1.81 -8.14
N GLY A 54 -9.11 -0.69 -7.91
CA GLY A 54 -9.66 0.53 -7.34
C GLY A 54 -8.80 1.03 -6.18
N LEU A 55 -9.41 1.86 -5.32
CA LEU A 55 -8.76 2.43 -4.15
C LEU A 55 -9.39 1.88 -2.87
N LYS A 56 -8.57 1.67 -1.84
CA LYS A 56 -9.01 1.36 -0.46
C LYS A 56 -8.54 2.48 0.45
N GLN A 57 -9.48 3.22 1.03
CA GLN A 57 -9.17 4.16 2.10
C GLN A 57 -9.02 3.41 3.42
N LEU A 58 -7.95 3.69 4.15
CA LEU A 58 -7.70 3.21 5.51
C LEU A 58 -7.35 4.39 6.41
N GLU A 59 -7.78 4.31 7.66
CA GLU A 59 -7.18 5.07 8.75
C GLU A 59 -6.06 4.22 9.34
N LEU A 60 -4.86 4.79 9.44
CA LEU A 60 -3.66 4.11 9.89
C LEU A 60 -3.19 4.72 11.21
N ASP A 61 -2.77 3.86 12.12
CA ASP A 61 -2.16 4.22 13.40
C ASP A 61 -0.83 3.48 13.54
N PHE A 62 0.25 4.16 13.17
CA PHE A 62 1.61 3.63 13.25
C PHE A 62 2.31 3.98 14.56
N GLY A 63 1.55 4.29 15.63
CA GLY A 63 2.10 4.78 16.89
C GLY A 63 2.73 6.18 16.78
N LEU A 64 2.34 6.94 15.75
CA LEU A 64 2.75 8.32 15.53
C LEU A 64 1.84 9.30 16.29
N ARG A 65 2.16 10.60 16.25
CA ARG A 65 1.39 11.65 16.95
C ARG A 65 -0.06 11.80 16.46
N ARG A 66 -0.38 11.25 15.30
CA ARG A 66 -1.71 11.32 14.68
C ARG A 66 -1.98 10.08 13.84
N ARG A 67 -3.27 9.80 13.67
CA ARG A 67 -3.75 8.85 12.66
C ARG A 67 -3.65 9.47 11.27
N ILE A 68 -3.47 8.62 10.27
CA ILE A 68 -3.28 9.03 8.88
C ILE A 68 -4.37 8.39 8.03
N SER A 69 -5.21 9.23 7.41
CA SER A 69 -6.15 8.78 6.40
C SER A 69 -5.43 8.68 5.06
N PHE A 70 -5.37 7.48 4.48
CA PHE A 70 -4.67 7.26 3.23
C PHE A 70 -5.42 6.33 2.28
N ARG A 71 -5.33 6.61 0.97
CA ARG A 71 -5.96 5.81 -0.10
C ARG A 71 -4.91 4.95 -0.78
N PHE A 72 -4.98 3.65 -0.54
CA PHE A 72 -4.13 2.67 -1.21
C PHE A 72 -4.71 2.24 -2.55
N ILE A 73 -3.84 1.89 -3.49
CA ILE A 73 -4.23 1.24 -4.75
C ILE A 73 -4.41 -0.25 -4.50
N ILE A 74 -5.58 -0.81 -4.79
CA ILE A 74 -5.82 -2.24 -4.64
C ILE A 74 -5.15 -2.97 -5.80
N ALA A 75 -4.23 -3.89 -5.51
CA ALA A 75 -3.47 -4.61 -6.53
C ALA A 75 -3.35 -6.11 -6.21
N GLU A 76 -2.88 -6.89 -7.19
CA GLU A 76 -2.55 -8.30 -7.04
C GLU A 76 -1.15 -8.47 -6.40
N ASN A 77 -1.02 -8.06 -5.13
CA ASN A 77 0.20 -8.17 -4.32
C ASN A 77 -0.02 -9.03 -3.06
N SER A 78 1.05 -9.55 -2.47
CA SER A 78 0.99 -10.44 -1.30
C SER A 78 0.90 -9.70 0.04
N HIS A 79 1.57 -8.55 0.17
CA HIS A 79 1.65 -7.75 1.40
C HIS A 79 1.35 -6.29 1.10
N PRO A 80 0.72 -5.53 2.00
CA PRO A 80 0.53 -4.11 1.80
C PRO A 80 1.89 -3.38 1.86
N ILE A 81 2.06 -2.41 0.97
CA ILE A 81 3.32 -1.66 0.80
C ILE A 81 3.04 -0.18 1.00
N ILE A 82 3.92 0.48 1.74
CA ILE A 82 4.04 1.94 1.83
C ILE A 82 5.12 2.36 0.82
N GLY A 83 4.67 3.01 -0.25
CA GLY A 83 5.51 3.58 -1.29
C GLY A 83 5.78 5.07 -1.08
N GLU A 84 6.37 5.71 -2.09
CA GLU A 84 6.76 7.12 -2.03
C GLU A 84 5.57 8.09 -1.91
N ASP A 85 4.42 7.74 -2.51
CA ASP A 85 3.19 8.53 -2.45
C ASP A 85 2.68 8.79 -1.02
N PHE A 86 2.99 7.89 -0.09
CA PHE A 86 2.59 8.00 1.30
C PHE A 86 3.26 9.17 2.04
N TRP A 87 4.48 9.55 1.67
CA TRP A 87 5.22 10.58 2.40
C TRP A 87 4.55 11.95 2.34
N SER A 88 3.81 12.22 1.27
CA SER A 88 3.04 13.46 1.09
C SER A 88 1.96 13.72 2.14
N VAL A 89 1.56 12.71 2.92
CA VAL A 89 0.52 12.84 3.97
C VAL A 89 1.08 12.88 5.39
N LEU A 90 2.40 12.86 5.54
CA LEU A 90 3.07 12.86 6.85
C LEU A 90 3.35 14.26 7.43
N ASP A 91 3.14 15.33 6.66
CA ASP A 91 3.43 16.73 7.06
C ASP A 91 2.64 17.26 8.26
#